data_AF-A0A6L5F9U6-F1
#
_entry.id   AF-A0A6L5F9U6-F1
#
_cell.length_a   1.000
_cell.length_b   1.000
_cell.length_c   1.000
_cell.angle_alpha   90.00
_cell.angle_beta   90.00
_cell.angle_gamma   90.00
#
_symmetry.space_group_name_H-M   'P 1'
#
loop_
_entity.id
_entity.type
_entity.pdbx_description
1 polymer ?
#
loop_
_entity_poly.entity_id
_entity_poly.type
_entity_poly.pdbx_seq_one_letter_code
_entity_poly.pdbx_strand_id
1 'polypeptide(L)' 'MDQRPVDVNGQYGTLLLNKGTPVVVVAVDIVDDKVQTVHAISNPDKLQSILDSPKNGINTERTS' A
#
# COMPACT_ATOMS: atom_id res chain seq x y z
N MET A 1 -6.20 -7.56 -12.37
CA MET A 1 -5.51 -7.26 -11.10
C MET A 1 -5.22 -5.79 -11.14
N ASP A 2 -5.68 -5.06 -10.12
CA ASP A 2 -5.46 -3.61 -10.03
C ASP A 2 -4.30 -3.36 -9.09
N GLN A 3 -3.61 -2.23 -9.26
CA GLN A 3 -2.49 -1.84 -8.42
C GLN A 3 -2.70 -0.42 -7.92
N ARG A 4 -2.37 -0.18 -6.65
CA ARG A 4 -2.46 1.16 -6.04
C ARG A 4 -1.18 1.47 -5.28
N PRO A 5 -0.57 2.66 -5.48
CA PRO A 5 0.51 3.10 -4.62
C PRO A 5 -0.05 3.34 -3.21
N VAL A 6 0.71 2.94 -2.20
CA VAL A 6 0.35 3.10 -0.79
C VAL A 6 1.59 3.44 0.03
N ASP A 7 1.39 4.21 1.09
CA ASP A 7 2.33 4.35 2.19
C ASP A 7 2.10 3.19 3.17
N VAL A 8 3.16 2.44 3.44
CA VAL A 8 3.19 1.36 4.44
C VAL A 8 4.17 1.77 5.53
N ASN A 9 3.67 2.37 6.60
CA ASN A 9 4.49 2.84 7.72
C ASN A 9 5.64 3.79 7.29
N GLY A 10 5.40 4.66 6.30
CA GLY A 10 6.41 5.56 5.76
C GLY A 10 7.26 4.97 4.63
N GLN A 11 7.10 3.70 4.28
CA GLN A 11 7.72 3.08 3.11
C GLN A 11 6.79 3.14 1.91
N TYR A 12 7.35 3.42 0.74
CA TYR A 12 6.60 3.37 -0.52
C TYR A 12 6.31 1.91 -0.88
N GLY A 13 5.03 1.61 -1.08
CA GLY A 13 4.57 0.29 -1.44
C GLY A 13 3.54 0.31 -2.56
N THR A 14 3.27 -0.88 -3.09
CA THR A 14 2.22 -1.13 -4.07
C THR A 14 1.27 -2.19 -3.51
N LEU A 15 0.00 -1.83 -3.35
CA LEU A 15 -1.07 -2.74 -3.00
C LEU A 15 -1.64 -3.36 -4.27
N LEU A 16 -1.64 -4.69 -4.33
CA LEU A 16 -2.27 -5.46 -5.40
C LEU A 16 -3.68 -5.86 -4.97
N LEU A 17 -4.64 -5.62 -5.87
CA LEU A 17 -6.04 -5.95 -5.68
C LEU A 17 -6.49 -6.98 -6.73
N ASN A 18 -7.31 -7.93 -6.29
CA ASN A 18 -8.03 -8.86 -7.14
C ASN A 18 -9.53 -8.57 -7.03
N LYS A 19 -10.14 -8.07 -8.12
CA LYS A 19 -11.56 -7.67 -8.16
C LYS A 19 -11.94 -6.72 -7.00
N GLY A 20 -11.06 -5.76 -6.69
CA GLY A 20 -11.24 -4.81 -5.59
C GLY A 20 -10.86 -5.33 -4.19
N THR A 21 -10.63 -6.63 -4.02
CA THR A 21 -10.13 -7.19 -2.74
C THR A 21 -8.61 -7.09 -2.68
N PRO A 22 -8.03 -6.50 -1.62
CA PRO A 22 -6.58 -6.47 -1.47
C PRO A 22 -6.03 -7.89 -1.22
N VAL A 23 -4.96 -8.27 -1.92
CA VAL A 23 -4.37 -9.62 -1.84
C VAL A 23 -2.94 -9.62 -1.31
N VAL A 24 -2.15 -8.60 -1.65
CA VAL A 24 -0.79 -8.44 -1.14
C VAL A 24 -0.37 -6.98 -1.26
N VAL A 25 0.41 -6.50 -0.32
CA VAL A 25 1.20 -5.28 -0.48
C VAL A 25 2.67 -5.63 -0.61
N VAL A 26 3.34 -5.02 -1.57
CA VAL A 26 4.79 -5.10 -1.73
C VAL A 26 5.37 -3.74 -1.38
N ALA A 27 6.23 -3.67 -0.37
CA ALA A 27 6.98 -2.48 0.00
C ALA A 27 8.48 -2.75 -0.15
N VAL A 28 9.22 -1.74 -0.59
CA VAL A 28 10.67 -1.85 -0.81
C VAL A 28 11.36 -0.87 0.11
N ASP A 29 12.32 -1.38 0.88
CA ASP A 29 13.21 -0.58 1.69
C ASP A 29 14.49 -0.29 0.90
N ILE A 30 14.82 1.00 0.75
CA ILE A 30 15.92 1.48 -0.07
C ILE A 30 16.90 2.25 0.80
N VAL A 31 18.17 1.83 0.77
CA VAL A 31 19.29 2.47 1.47
C VAL A 31 20.45 2.61 0.49
N ASP A 32 21.05 3.80 0.41
CA ASP A 32 22.16 4.11 -0.51
C ASP A 32 21.86 3.71 -1.97
N ASP A 33 20.68 4.11 -2.45
CA ASP A 33 20.15 3.81 -3.80
C ASP A 33 20.05 2.30 -4.12
N LYS A 34 20.08 1.44 -3.10
CA LYS A 34 19.99 -0.02 -3.24
C LYS A 34 18.81 -0.55 -2.47
N VAL A 35 18.15 -1.56 -3.06
CA VAL A 35 17.14 -2.34 -2.34
C VAL A 35 17.83 -3.11 -1.22
N GLN A 36 17.49 -2.78 0.01
CA GLN A 36 17.95 -3.50 1.19
C GLN A 36 17.01 -4.67 1.49
N THR A 37 15.70 -4.42 1.46
CA THR A 37 14.67 -5.41 1.82
C THR A 37 13.44 -5.25 0.94
N VAL A 38 12.79 -6.37 0.61
CA VAL A 38 11.44 -6.39 0.02
C VAL A 38 10.49 -7.05 1.01
N HIS A 39 9.42 -6.34 1.36
CA HIS A 39 8.35 -6.84 2.22
C HIS A 39 7.15 -7.21 1.36
N ALA A 40 6.71 -8.48 1.41
CA ALA A 40 5.45 -8.93 0.82
C ALA A 40 4.51 -9.38 1.94
N ILE A 41 3.38 -8.70 2.10
CA ILE A 41 2.43 -8.95 3.19
C ILE A 41 1.08 -9.28 2.60
N SER A 42 0.56 -10.48 2.88
CA SER A 42 -0.75 -10.97 2.39
C SER A 42 -1.76 -11.21 3.51
N ASN A 43 -1.51 -10.67 4.72
CA ASN A 43 -2.45 -10.80 5.84
C ASN A 43 -3.66 -9.87 5.62
N PRO A 44 -4.89 -10.40 5.49
CA PRO A 44 -6.09 -9.61 5.19
C PRO A 44 -6.33 -8.45 6.16
N ASP A 45 -6.14 -8.66 7.46
CA ASP A 45 -6.40 -7.64 8.48
C ASP A 45 -5.43 -6.46 8.33
N LYS A 46 -4.15 -6.76 8.05
CA LYS A 46 -3.14 -5.74 7.80
C LYS A 46 -3.42 -4.98 6.50
N LEU A 47 -3.89 -5.68 5.47
CA LEU A 47 -4.21 -5.08 4.18
C LEU A 47 -5.43 -4.14 4.26
N GLN A 48 -6.44 -4.52 5.03
CA GLN A 48 -7.60 -3.67 5.27
C GLN A 48 -7.19 -2.40 6.03
N SER A 49 -6.38 -2.53 7.07
CA SER A 49 -5.85 -1.38 7.81
C SER A 49 -5.03 -0.42 6.94
N ILE A 50 -4.35 -0.89 5.90
CA ILE A 50 -3.62 -0.04 4.94
C ILE A 50 -4.59 0.77 4.06
N LEU A 51 -5.69 0.17 3.62
CA LEU A 51 -6.71 0.85 2.82
C LEU A 51 -7.45 1.93 3.61
N ASP A 52 -7.71 1.67 4.89
CA ASP A 52 -8.42 2.60 5.77
C ASP A 52 -7.53 3.76 6.25
N SER A 53 -6.22 3.68 6.01
CA SER A 53 -5.28 4.74 6.37
C SER A 53 -5.60 6.03 5.62
N PRO A 54 -5.76 7.17 6.30
CA PRO A 54 -6.04 8.46 5.65
C PRO A 54 -4.91 8.93 4.74
N LYS A 55 -3.69 8.39 4.89
CA LYS A 55 -2.56 8.63 3.96
C LYS A 55 -2.74 7.92 2.62
N ASN A 56 -3.54 6.87 2.60
CA ASN A 56 -3.85 6.04 1.44
C ASN A 56 -5.29 6.25 0.95
N GLY A 57 -6.05 7.10 1.65
CA GLY A 57 -7.41 7.49 1.30
C GLY A 57 -7.40 8.37 0.05
N ILE A 58 -8.18 7.98 -0.94
CA ILE A 58 -8.57 8.85 -2.04
C ILE A 58 -9.27 10.08 -1.45
N ASN A 59 -8.77 11.27 -1.71
CA ASN A 59 -9.47 12.52 -1.40
C ASN A 59 -10.81 12.53 -2.15
N THR A 60 -11.88 12.09 -1.49
CA THR A 60 -13.25 12.50 -1.83
C THR A 60 -13.62 13.66 -0.91
N GLU A 61 -13.63 14.86 -1.52
CA GLU A 61 -14.26 16.12 -1.09
C GLU A 61 -13.45 17.12 -0.25
N ARG A 62 -13.02 18.23 -0.90
CA ARG A 62 -13.49 19.60 -0.59
C ARG A 62 -13.40 20.51 -1.83
N THR A 63 -14.44 20.46 -2.67
CA THR A 63 -14.83 21.62 -3.49
C THR A 63 -16.30 21.87 -3.20
N SER A 64 -16.61 22.89 -2.39
CA SER A 64 -17.90 23.58 -2.29
C SER A 64 -17.65 24.89 -1.55
#